data_AF-A0A7J4SXS5-F1
#
_entry.id   AF-A0A7J4SXS5-F1
#
_cell.length_a   1.000
_cell.length_b   1.000
_cell.length_c   1.000
_cell.angle_alpha   90.00
_cell.angle_beta   90.00
_cell.angle_gamma   90.00
#
_symmetry.space_group_name_H-M   'P 1'
#
loop_
_entity.id
_entity.type
_entity.pdbx_description
1 polymer ?
#
loop_
_entity_poly.entity_id
_entity_poly.type
_entity_poly.pdbx_seq_one_letter_code
_entity_poly.pdbx_strand_id
1 'polypeptide(L)'
;QLWDNDGEVVHHEILLQSLIYDCHIGANDEFFSVSTADDGIRKWTFGGSELKPIDVNDALRYQFTSDANILIVHKNSPTQHLFTYDAMNEEILDEVMMFHNFDDYVLRYNQFNSLVNIYMNSDVDNVVKYGLEVFREGVGESGTDTDGDGIPDSIDSDDDGDGIEDNWDLNCDNIGIACELLPDENFIRTIDLEINST
;
A
#
# COMPACT_ATOMS: atom_id res chain seq x y z
N GLN A 1 2.27 30.66 9.89
CA GLN A 1 1.15 31.59 10.17
C GLN A 1 -0.12 30.89 9.73
N LEU A 2 -1.23 31.14 10.41
CA LEU A 2 -2.54 30.54 10.12
C LEU A 2 -3.52 31.65 9.73
N TRP A 3 -4.25 31.45 8.63
CA TRP A 3 -5.20 32.41 8.07
C TRP A 3 -6.62 31.84 8.09
N ASP A 4 -7.62 32.69 8.29
CA ASP A 4 -9.01 32.31 8.06
C ASP A 4 -9.37 32.40 6.57
N ASN A 5 -10.63 32.06 6.27
CA ASN A 5 -11.18 32.10 4.92
C ASN A 5 -11.27 33.52 4.34
N ASP A 6 -11.21 34.55 5.19
CA ASP A 6 -11.21 35.95 4.78
C ASP A 6 -9.77 36.46 4.53
N GLY A 7 -8.75 35.62 4.79
CA GLY A 7 -7.34 35.92 4.61
C GLY A 7 -6.73 36.67 5.79
N GLU A 8 -7.47 36.81 6.89
CA GLU A 8 -6.99 37.46 8.10
C GLU A 8 -6.15 36.47 8.93
N VAL A 9 -5.10 36.97 9.57
CA VAL A 9 -4.22 36.13 10.39
C VAL A 9 -4.94 35.79 11.70
N VAL A 10 -5.29 34.51 11.87
CA VAL A 10 -5.98 34.00 13.05
C VAL A 10 -5.00 33.71 14.18
N HIS A 11 -3.85 33.07 13.87
CA HIS A 11 -2.86 32.75 14.90
C HIS A 11 -1.42 32.42 14.44
N HIS A 12 -0.53 32.54 15.44
CA HIS A 12 0.88 32.16 15.64
C HIS A 12 1.82 31.89 14.44
N GLU A 13 3.01 32.50 14.51
CA GLU A 13 4.23 32.01 13.86
C GLU A 13 4.85 30.95 14.76
N ILE A 14 4.84 29.69 14.35
CA ILE A 14 5.46 28.59 15.09
C ILE A 14 6.89 28.43 14.58
N LEU A 15 7.86 28.70 15.45
CA LEU A 15 9.27 28.53 15.15
C LEU A 15 9.66 27.08 15.42
N LEU A 16 9.68 26.28 14.37
CA LEU A 16 10.27 24.94 14.38
C LEU A 16 11.75 25.06 13.97
N GLN A 17 12.63 24.41 14.72
CA GLN A 17 14.07 24.33 14.40
C GLN A 17 14.38 23.17 13.44
N SER A 18 13.35 22.56 12.85
CA SER A 18 13.43 21.39 11.99
C SER A 18 12.79 21.67 10.62
N LEU A 19 13.24 20.93 9.61
CA LEU A 19 12.59 20.94 8.30
C LEU A 19 11.20 20.31 8.42
N ILE A 20 10.21 20.95 7.78
CA ILE A 20 8.84 20.44 7.70
C ILE A 20 8.69 19.68 6.40
N TYR A 21 8.16 18.46 6.45
CA TYR A 21 7.91 17.65 5.26
C TYR A 21 6.46 17.69 4.80
N ASP A 22 5.51 17.49 5.73
CA ASP A 22 4.09 17.42 5.41
C ASP A 22 3.24 18.09 6.51
N CYS A 23 2.01 18.46 6.17
CA CYS A 23 1.07 19.06 7.11
C CYS A 23 -0.33 18.48 6.93
N HIS A 24 -1.10 18.46 8.02
CA HIS A 24 -2.44 17.90 8.02
C HIS A 24 -3.37 18.67 8.97
N ILE A 25 -4.64 18.74 8.61
CA ILE A 25 -5.70 19.21 9.52
C ILE A 25 -6.41 17.97 10.05
N GLY A 26 -6.44 17.83 11.37
CA GLY A 26 -7.10 16.71 12.04
C GLY A 26 -8.62 16.72 11.83
N ALA A 27 -9.26 15.60 12.15
CA ALA A 27 -10.71 15.48 12.03
C ALA A 27 -11.45 16.58 12.81
N ASN A 28 -12.59 17.03 12.26
CA ASN A 28 -13.46 18.08 12.81
C ASN A 28 -12.77 19.43 13.06
N ASP A 29 -11.67 19.73 12.37
CA ASP A 29 -10.89 20.97 12.52
C ASP A 29 -10.45 21.23 13.97
N GLU A 30 -10.17 20.17 14.73
CA GLU A 30 -9.77 20.29 16.14
C GLU A 30 -8.30 20.67 16.32
N PHE A 31 -7.45 20.24 15.39
CA PHE A 31 -6.01 20.49 15.42
C PHE A 31 -5.42 20.55 14.02
N PHE A 32 -4.22 21.12 13.91
CA PHE A 32 -3.35 20.93 12.76
C PHE A 32 -2.04 20.30 13.22
N SER A 33 -1.38 19.62 12.31
CA SER A 33 -0.12 18.95 12.57
C SER A 33 0.87 19.13 11.44
N VAL A 34 2.16 18.98 11.77
CA VAL A 34 3.26 18.99 10.80
C VAL A 34 4.23 17.88 11.12
N SER A 35 4.71 17.17 10.10
CA SER A 35 5.84 16.24 10.25
C SER A 35 7.15 16.99 10.14
N THR A 36 8.13 16.57 10.93
CA THR A 36 9.46 17.18 10.95
C THR A 36 10.55 16.15 10.72
N ALA A 37 11.76 16.61 10.41
CA ALA A 37 12.90 15.71 10.20
C ALA A 37 13.36 15.02 11.49
N ASP A 38 13.38 15.73 12.62
CA ASP A 38 14.03 15.26 13.85
C ASP A 38 13.25 15.53 15.14
N ASP A 39 12.02 16.04 15.05
CA ASP A 39 11.19 16.42 16.20
C ASP A 39 9.74 15.92 16.05
N GLY A 40 9.59 14.74 15.47
CA GLY A 40 8.34 13.99 15.32
C GLY A 40 7.28 14.67 14.45
N ILE A 41 6.05 14.19 14.58
CA ILE A 41 4.85 14.85 14.08
C ILE A 41 4.27 15.67 15.22
N ARG A 42 4.29 16.99 15.06
CA ARG A 42 3.88 17.97 16.07
C ARG A 42 2.45 18.42 15.81
N LYS A 43 1.67 18.64 16.87
CA LYS A 43 0.23 18.90 16.79
C LYS A 43 -0.16 20.07 17.67
N TRP A 44 -1.04 20.95 17.19
CA TRP A 44 -1.56 22.07 17.96
C TRP A 44 -3.06 22.26 17.71
N THR A 45 -3.77 22.71 18.73
CA THR A 45 -5.12 23.27 18.52
C THR A 45 -5.03 24.57 17.73
N PHE A 46 -6.11 24.96 17.06
CA PHE A 46 -6.19 26.28 16.42
C PHE A 46 -6.12 27.45 17.42
N GLY A 47 -6.35 27.18 18.71
CA GLY A 47 -6.08 28.13 19.80
C GLY A 47 -4.61 28.24 20.22
N GLY A 48 -3.69 27.55 19.53
CA GLY A 48 -2.24 27.64 19.73
C GLY A 48 -1.68 26.76 20.85
N SER A 49 -2.51 25.94 21.50
CA SER A 49 -2.03 25.00 22.52
C SER A 49 -1.45 23.75 21.86
N GLU A 50 -0.23 23.38 22.24
CA GLU A 50 0.39 22.16 21.75
C GLU A 50 -0.27 20.91 22.36
N LEU A 51 -0.52 19.91 21.52
CA LEU A 51 -1.05 18.59 21.89
C LEU A 51 0.08 17.57 21.97
N LYS A 52 -0.18 16.37 22.53
CA LYS A 52 0.83 15.29 22.60
C LYS A 52 1.42 15.03 21.21
N PRO A 53 2.75 15.14 21.02
CA PRO A 53 3.38 14.85 19.74
C PRO A 53 3.35 13.34 19.45
N ILE A 54 3.59 12.99 18.20
CA ILE A 54 3.74 11.61 17.75
C ILE A 54 5.21 11.41 17.41
N ASP A 55 5.87 10.44 18.05
CA ASP A 55 7.32 10.22 17.95
C ASP A 55 7.69 9.48 16.65
N VAL A 56 7.39 10.13 15.52
CA VAL A 56 7.68 9.64 14.18
C VAL A 56 8.42 10.73 13.41
N ASN A 57 9.74 10.61 13.38
CA ASN A 57 10.64 11.48 12.63
C ASN A 57 10.64 11.13 11.14
N ASP A 58 11.02 12.11 10.31
CA ASP A 58 11.24 11.95 8.86
C ASP A 58 10.02 11.38 8.10
N ALA A 59 8.80 11.65 8.59
CA ALA A 59 7.59 11.31 7.85
C ALA A 59 7.45 12.25 6.65
N LEU A 60 7.74 11.74 5.45
CA LEU A 60 7.63 12.49 4.20
C LEU A 60 6.19 12.87 3.88
N ARG A 61 5.26 11.96 4.22
CA ARG A 61 3.84 12.17 4.14
C ARG A 61 3.15 11.36 5.22
N TYR A 62 2.05 11.87 5.75
CA TYR A 62 1.23 11.12 6.70
C TYR A 62 -0.24 11.50 6.59
N GLN A 63 -1.11 10.57 6.98
CA GLN A 63 -2.53 10.85 7.07
C GLN A 63 -3.17 10.08 8.22
N PHE A 64 -4.08 10.74 8.92
CA PHE A 64 -4.92 10.07 9.91
C PHE A 64 -5.96 9.21 9.20
N THR A 65 -6.29 8.07 9.81
CA THR A 65 -7.41 7.23 9.35
C THR A 65 -8.72 7.72 9.95
N SER A 66 -9.81 6.96 9.79
CA SER A 66 -11.06 7.23 10.52
C SER A 66 -10.90 7.13 12.04
N ASP A 67 -9.89 6.39 12.52
CA ASP A 67 -9.45 6.43 13.91
C ASP A 67 -8.34 7.48 14.05
N ALA A 68 -8.59 8.48 14.89
CA ALA A 68 -7.67 9.61 15.12
C ALA A 68 -6.33 9.20 15.77
N ASN A 69 -6.23 7.97 16.30
CA ASN A 69 -4.98 7.44 16.84
C ASN A 69 -4.17 6.66 15.81
N ILE A 70 -4.79 6.25 14.71
CA ILE A 70 -4.13 5.45 13.68
C ILE A 70 -3.75 6.34 12.51
N LEU A 71 -2.47 6.27 12.11
CA LEU A 71 -1.92 7.01 10.99
C LEU A 71 -1.35 6.05 9.96
N ILE A 72 -1.41 6.45 8.70
CA ILE A 72 -0.57 5.87 7.66
C ILE A 72 0.57 6.84 7.40
N VAL A 73 1.79 6.35 7.50
CA VAL A 73 3.01 7.14 7.39
C VAL A 73 3.84 6.62 6.23
N HIS A 74 4.37 7.54 5.42
CA HIS A 74 5.32 7.27 4.34
C HIS A 74 6.69 7.81 4.69
N LYS A 75 7.71 6.97 4.54
CA LYS A 75 9.13 7.30 4.72
C LYS A 75 9.97 6.70 3.59
N ASN A 76 11.16 7.25 3.38
CA ASN A 76 12.11 6.79 2.34
C ASN A 76 13.41 6.17 2.89
N SER A 77 13.55 6.05 4.20
CA SER A 77 14.74 5.49 4.87
C SER A 77 14.33 4.36 5.82
N PRO A 78 14.92 3.15 5.71
CA PRO A 78 16.09 2.81 4.87
C PRO A 78 15.77 2.65 3.38
N THR A 79 14.51 2.40 3.04
CA THR A 79 13.96 2.42 1.66
C THR A 79 12.57 3.05 1.67
N GLN A 80 11.96 3.25 0.50
CA GLN A 80 10.55 3.65 0.40
C GLN A 80 9.67 2.62 1.12
N HIS A 81 8.87 3.07 2.08
CA HIS A 81 7.94 2.23 2.81
C HIS A 81 6.76 3.03 3.34
N LEU A 82 5.61 2.35 3.42
CA LEU A 82 4.43 2.85 4.11
C LEU A 82 4.12 1.94 5.28
N PHE A 83 3.77 2.52 6.42
CA PHE A 83 3.36 1.74 7.58
C PHE A 83 2.16 2.36 8.29
N THR A 84 1.40 1.49 8.94
CA THR A 84 0.30 1.88 9.81
C THR A 84 0.84 2.01 11.24
N TYR A 85 0.65 3.18 11.85
CA TYR A 85 1.18 3.50 13.17
C TYR A 85 0.05 3.81 14.15
N ASP A 86 0.09 3.18 15.32
CA ASP A 86 -0.77 3.50 16.45
C ASP A 86 -0.09 4.53 17.35
N ALA A 87 -0.55 5.78 17.32
CA ALA A 87 0.01 6.87 18.12
C ALA A 87 -0.39 6.82 19.60
N MET A 88 -1.38 6.01 19.99
CA MET A 88 -1.75 5.82 21.38
C MET A 88 -0.83 4.80 22.05
N ASN A 89 -0.58 3.68 21.38
CA ASN A 89 0.30 2.60 21.87
C ASN A 89 1.76 2.75 21.43
N GLU A 90 2.05 3.68 20.53
CA GLU A 90 3.37 3.99 19.98
C GLU A 90 4.02 2.79 19.26
N GLU A 91 3.22 2.07 18.46
CA GLU A 91 3.65 0.85 17.75
C GLU A 91 3.30 0.87 16.25
N ILE A 92 4.11 0.14 15.47
CA ILE A 92 3.83 -0.14 14.06
C ILE A 92 2.93 -1.37 14.00
N LEU A 93 1.75 -1.22 13.39
CA LEU A 93 0.75 -2.30 13.24
C LEU A 93 0.98 -3.14 11.99
N ASP A 94 1.34 -2.50 10.88
CA ASP A 94 1.58 -3.13 9.59
C ASP A 94 2.55 -2.28 8.77
N GLU A 95 3.33 -2.91 7.90
CA GLU A 95 4.37 -2.26 7.10
C GLU A 95 4.49 -2.89 5.70
N VAL A 96 4.49 -2.02 4.70
CA VAL A 96 4.75 -2.38 3.30
C VAL A 96 6.05 -1.72 2.87
N MET A 97 7.07 -2.54 2.68
CA MET A 97 8.37 -2.12 2.13
C MET A 97 8.31 -2.16 0.60
N MET A 98 8.72 -1.07 -0.05
CA MET A 98 8.82 -1.00 -1.51
C MET A 98 10.27 -1.10 -1.96
N PHE A 99 10.52 -1.96 -2.95
CA PHE A 99 11.84 -2.18 -3.56
C PHE A 99 12.06 -1.34 -4.83
N HIS A 100 11.15 -0.40 -5.12
CA HIS A 100 11.28 0.58 -6.20
C HIS A 100 10.96 1.98 -5.67
N ASN A 101 11.46 2.99 -6.38
CA ASN A 101 11.10 4.38 -6.12
C ASN A 101 9.74 4.71 -6.75
N PHE A 102 9.03 5.63 -6.11
CA PHE A 102 7.80 6.25 -6.60
C PHE A 102 7.82 7.73 -6.20
N ASP A 103 7.09 8.56 -6.96
CA ASP A 103 6.94 9.99 -6.67
C ASP A 103 5.66 10.27 -5.88
N ASP A 104 4.56 9.56 -6.18
CA ASP A 104 3.25 9.74 -5.59
C ASP A 104 2.49 8.41 -5.47
N TYR A 105 1.51 8.40 -4.57
CA TYR A 105 0.68 7.24 -4.31
C TYR A 105 -0.73 7.65 -3.88
N VAL A 106 -1.67 6.74 -4.13
CA VAL A 106 -3.06 6.87 -3.72
C VAL A 106 -3.45 5.65 -2.91
N LEU A 107 -3.97 5.91 -1.71
CA LEU A 107 -4.51 4.90 -0.81
C LEU A 107 -5.99 4.69 -1.10
N ARG A 108 -6.40 3.43 -1.25
CA ARG A 108 -7.79 3.05 -1.46
C ARG A 108 -8.30 2.24 -0.28
N TYR A 109 -9.43 2.69 0.24
CA TYR A 109 -10.13 2.07 1.35
C TYR A 109 -11.43 1.43 0.88
N ASN A 110 -11.85 0.37 1.56
CA ASN A 110 -13.17 -0.21 1.36
C ASN A 110 -14.25 0.57 2.16
N GLN A 111 -15.51 0.13 2.06
CA GLN A 111 -16.64 0.72 2.80
C GLN A 111 -16.53 0.64 4.33
N PHE A 112 -15.63 -0.20 4.85
CA PHE A 112 -15.35 -0.37 6.28
C PHE A 112 -14.10 0.41 6.73
N ASN A 113 -13.56 1.28 5.86
CA ASN A 113 -12.39 2.10 6.11
C ASN A 113 -11.08 1.31 6.34
N SER A 114 -11.02 0.07 5.86
CA SER A 114 -9.78 -0.73 5.82
C SER A 114 -9.01 -0.43 4.53
N LEU A 115 -7.68 -0.27 4.63
CA LEU A 115 -6.82 -0.11 3.46
C LEU A 115 -6.85 -1.41 2.64
N VAL A 116 -7.21 -1.33 1.37
CA VAL A 116 -7.29 -2.49 0.47
C VAL A 116 -6.28 -2.45 -0.66
N ASN A 117 -5.95 -1.24 -1.15
CA ASN A 117 -4.99 -1.08 -2.24
C ASN A 117 -4.17 0.21 -2.09
N ILE A 118 -2.93 0.15 -2.54
CA ILE A 118 -2.02 1.27 -2.73
C ILE A 118 -1.68 1.30 -4.22
N TYR A 119 -2.02 2.40 -4.90
CA TYR A 119 -1.64 2.64 -6.29
C TYR A 119 -0.51 3.66 -6.30
N MET A 120 0.56 3.39 -7.03
CA MET A 120 1.72 4.29 -7.10
C MET A 120 2.27 4.37 -8.52
N ASN A 121 2.82 5.51 -8.88
CA ASN A 121 3.68 5.55 -10.06
C ASN A 121 5.00 4.87 -9.69
N SER A 122 5.45 3.90 -10.47
CA SER A 122 6.87 3.58 -10.46
C SER A 122 7.54 4.55 -11.43
N ASP A 123 8.83 4.87 -11.29
CA ASP A 123 9.59 5.77 -12.19
C ASP A 123 9.74 5.22 -13.64
N VAL A 124 8.75 4.45 -14.12
CA VAL A 124 8.58 3.78 -15.40
C VAL A 124 7.15 4.01 -15.91
N ASP A 125 6.83 3.59 -17.14
CA ASP A 125 5.51 3.82 -17.78
C ASP A 125 4.33 3.03 -17.17
N ASN A 126 4.48 2.49 -15.95
CA ASN A 126 3.49 1.62 -15.31
C ASN A 126 3.09 2.13 -13.92
N VAL A 127 1.82 1.89 -13.58
CA VAL A 127 1.28 2.07 -12.23
C VAL A 127 1.36 0.74 -11.49
N VAL A 128 1.95 0.74 -10.30
CA VAL A 128 2.04 -0.45 -9.45
C VAL A 128 0.89 -0.44 -8.44
N LYS A 129 0.25 -1.60 -8.27
CA LYS A 129 -0.81 -1.84 -7.29
C LYS A 129 -0.30 -2.81 -6.23
N TYR A 130 -0.25 -2.39 -4.98
CA TYR A 130 -0.14 -3.28 -3.82
C TYR A 130 -1.53 -3.48 -3.25
N GLY A 131 -1.98 -4.72 -3.06
CA GLY A 131 -3.28 -5.00 -2.49
C GLY A 131 -3.38 -6.43 -1.99
N LEU A 132 -4.33 -6.66 -1.09
CA LEU A 132 -4.55 -7.97 -0.47
C LEU A 132 -5.35 -8.93 -1.37
N GLU A 133 -6.07 -8.39 -2.36
CA GLU A 133 -7.00 -9.16 -3.19
C GLU A 133 -6.67 -8.97 -4.67
N VAL A 134 -6.30 -10.09 -5.30
CA VAL A 134 -6.33 -10.25 -6.77
C VAL A 134 -7.66 -10.95 -7.08
N PHE A 135 -8.66 -10.18 -7.46
CA PHE A 135 -9.89 -10.77 -8.00
C PHE A 135 -9.60 -11.23 -9.42
N ARG A 136 -9.48 -12.54 -9.59
CA ARG A 136 -9.64 -13.19 -10.90
C ARG A 136 -11.12 -13.53 -11.08
N GLU A 137 -11.63 -13.42 -12.29
CA GLU A 137 -13.01 -13.82 -12.57
C GLU A 137 -13.12 -15.33 -12.35
N GLY A 138 -14.19 -15.80 -11.70
CA GLY A 138 -14.44 -17.23 -11.48
C GLY A 138 -13.93 -17.82 -10.16
N VAL A 139 -13.15 -17.07 -9.36
CA VAL A 139 -12.63 -17.57 -8.08
C VAL A 139 -13.77 -18.00 -7.15
N GLY A 140 -13.73 -19.27 -6.71
CA GLY A 140 -14.70 -19.86 -5.80
C GLY A 140 -15.98 -20.40 -6.45
N GLU A 141 -16.07 -20.36 -7.78
CA GLU A 141 -17.10 -21.07 -8.52
C GLU A 141 -16.89 -22.59 -8.41
N SER A 142 -17.94 -23.37 -8.69
CA SER A 142 -17.87 -24.83 -8.58
C SER A 142 -17.49 -25.48 -9.90
N GLY A 143 -16.45 -26.33 -9.88
CA GLY A 143 -16.08 -27.19 -11.01
C GLY A 143 -14.79 -27.95 -10.73
N THR A 144 -14.23 -28.56 -11.78
CA THR A 144 -12.84 -29.04 -11.77
C THR A 144 -11.93 -27.81 -11.80
N ASP A 145 -10.84 -27.85 -11.06
CA ASP A 145 -9.84 -26.80 -10.90
C ASP A 145 -8.49 -27.53 -10.95
N THR A 146 -7.92 -27.60 -12.14
CA THR A 146 -6.80 -28.50 -12.47
C THR A 146 -5.46 -27.96 -11.94
N ASP A 147 -5.24 -26.64 -11.96
CA ASP A 147 -4.04 -25.99 -11.44
C ASP A 147 -4.15 -25.55 -9.96
N GLY A 148 -5.38 -25.50 -9.41
CA GLY A 148 -5.65 -25.19 -8.02
C GLY A 148 -5.66 -23.69 -7.69
N ASP A 149 -5.81 -22.81 -8.68
CA ASP A 149 -5.86 -21.36 -8.47
C ASP A 149 -7.22 -20.87 -7.92
N GLY A 150 -8.22 -21.76 -7.92
CA GLY A 150 -9.57 -21.51 -7.42
C GLY A 150 -10.59 -21.10 -8.49
N ILE A 151 -10.20 -21.05 -9.76
CA ILE A 151 -11.06 -20.82 -10.93
C ILE A 151 -11.35 -22.17 -11.59
N PRO A 152 -12.61 -22.52 -11.86
CA PRO A 152 -12.89 -23.78 -12.54
C PRO A 152 -12.47 -23.79 -14.01
N ASP A 153 -11.92 -24.90 -14.48
CA ASP A 153 -11.44 -25.17 -15.85
C ASP A 153 -12.42 -24.68 -16.95
N SER A 154 -13.73 -24.75 -16.68
CA SER A 154 -14.75 -24.31 -17.64
C SER A 154 -14.75 -22.80 -17.97
N ILE A 155 -14.08 -21.99 -17.15
CA ILE A 155 -13.99 -20.53 -17.26
C ILE A 155 -12.58 -20.00 -17.01
N ASP A 156 -11.64 -20.85 -16.62
CA ASP A 156 -10.22 -20.54 -16.69
C ASP A 156 -9.77 -20.50 -18.15
N SER A 157 -8.65 -19.84 -18.41
CA SER A 157 -8.04 -19.73 -19.73
C SER A 157 -6.68 -20.44 -19.82
N ASP A 158 -6.23 -21.03 -18.71
CA ASP A 158 -4.95 -21.69 -18.50
C ASP A 158 -5.14 -22.79 -17.43
N ASP A 159 -5.85 -23.86 -17.80
CA ASP A 159 -6.39 -24.88 -16.88
C ASP A 159 -5.30 -25.64 -16.09
N ASP A 160 -4.07 -25.73 -16.60
CA ASP A 160 -2.95 -26.39 -15.93
C ASP A 160 -1.90 -25.44 -15.33
N GLY A 161 -2.10 -24.13 -15.50
CA GLY A 161 -1.33 -23.07 -14.87
C GLY A 161 0.14 -23.00 -15.33
N ASP A 162 0.47 -23.54 -16.50
CA ASP A 162 1.82 -23.48 -17.04
C ASP A 162 2.12 -22.14 -17.73
N GLY A 163 1.11 -21.31 -17.98
CA GLY A 163 1.25 -19.98 -18.59
C GLY A 163 1.03 -19.94 -20.10
N ILE A 164 0.57 -21.03 -20.70
CA ILE A 164 0.10 -21.12 -22.09
C ILE A 164 -1.43 -21.16 -22.08
N GLU A 165 -2.10 -20.21 -22.76
CA GLU A 165 -3.56 -20.24 -22.85
C GLU A 165 -4.06 -21.56 -23.48
N ASP A 166 -5.15 -22.16 -22.97
CA ASP A 166 -5.69 -23.46 -23.43
C ASP A 166 -5.90 -23.52 -24.94
N ASN A 167 -6.34 -22.39 -25.51
CA ASN A 167 -6.61 -22.23 -26.93
C ASN A 167 -5.33 -22.34 -27.79
N TRP A 168 -4.16 -22.14 -27.19
CA TRP A 168 -2.84 -22.15 -27.80
C TRP A 168 -2.00 -23.33 -27.32
N ASP A 169 -2.45 -24.05 -26.29
CA ASP A 169 -1.83 -25.27 -25.85
C ASP A 169 -2.25 -26.49 -26.70
N LEU A 170 -1.46 -26.72 -27.74
CA LEU A 170 -1.72 -27.75 -28.76
C LEU A 170 -0.58 -28.77 -28.87
N ASN A 171 0.53 -28.57 -28.13
CA ASN A 171 1.78 -29.29 -28.34
C ASN A 171 2.29 -29.92 -27.04
N CYS A 172 1.58 -30.93 -26.55
CA CYS A 172 1.92 -31.65 -25.34
C CYS A 172 2.23 -33.14 -25.58
N ASP A 173 2.67 -33.84 -24.54
CA ASP A 173 2.87 -35.28 -24.58
C ASP A 173 1.55 -36.04 -24.73
N ASN A 174 1.47 -36.93 -25.72
CA ASN A 174 0.26 -37.71 -25.98
C ASN A 174 0.12 -38.90 -25.02
N ILE A 175 -0.30 -38.62 -23.78
CA ILE A 175 -0.58 -39.61 -22.74
C ILE A 175 -2.07 -39.90 -22.54
N GLY A 176 -2.92 -39.39 -23.43
CA GLY A 176 -4.38 -39.58 -23.37
C GLY A 176 -5.12 -38.56 -22.49
N ILE A 177 -4.46 -37.46 -22.15
CA ILE A 177 -5.03 -36.27 -21.50
C ILE A 177 -4.95 -35.12 -22.52
N ALA A 178 -5.86 -34.14 -22.44
CA ALA A 178 -5.82 -32.94 -23.27
C ALA A 178 -4.58 -32.10 -22.92
N CYS A 179 -4.10 -31.27 -23.85
CA CYS A 179 -2.91 -30.47 -23.59
C CYS A 179 -3.17 -29.43 -22.50
N GLU A 180 -4.28 -28.70 -22.60
CA GLU A 180 -4.77 -27.74 -21.59
C GLU A 180 -4.81 -28.28 -20.14
N LEU A 181 -4.73 -29.60 -19.93
CA LEU A 181 -4.72 -30.22 -18.60
C LEU A 181 -3.36 -30.87 -18.24
N LEU A 182 -2.29 -30.54 -18.96
CA LEU A 182 -0.99 -31.20 -18.86
C LEU A 182 0.15 -30.16 -18.79
N PRO A 183 0.60 -29.80 -17.58
CA PRO A 183 1.46 -28.66 -17.39
C PRO A 183 2.85 -28.85 -18.03
N ASP A 184 3.32 -27.87 -18.81
CA ASP A 184 4.68 -27.78 -19.32
C ASP A 184 5.63 -27.16 -18.28
N GLU A 185 6.45 -28.00 -17.67
CA GLU A 185 7.46 -27.61 -16.67
C GLU A 185 8.42 -26.50 -17.14
N ASN A 186 8.59 -26.28 -18.44
CA ASN A 186 9.43 -25.20 -18.96
C ASN A 186 8.78 -23.81 -18.86
N PHE A 187 7.45 -23.77 -18.78
CA PHE A 187 6.67 -22.53 -18.72
C PHE A 187 6.14 -22.25 -17.31
N ILE A 188 6.03 -23.27 -16.46
CA ILE A 188 5.77 -23.09 -15.02
C ILE A 188 6.75 -22.08 -14.43
N ARG A 189 6.20 -20.95 -13.98
CA ARG A 189 6.99 -19.86 -13.41
C ARG A 189 7.59 -20.29 -12.07
N THR A 190 8.87 -20.65 -12.08
CA THR A 190 9.63 -20.91 -10.86
C THR A 190 10.34 -19.63 -10.42
N ILE A 191 10.13 -19.20 -9.18
CA ILE A 191 10.94 -18.16 -8.55
C ILE A 191 12.01 -18.83 -7.70
N ASP A 192 13.22 -18.95 -8.26
CA ASP A 192 14.40 -19.39 -7.50
C ASP A 192 15.00 -18.21 -6.74
N LEU A 193 14.81 -18.20 -5.42
CA LEU A 193 15.26 -17.12 -4.54
C LEU A 193 16.44 -17.59 -3.70
N GLU A 194 17.66 -17.39 -4.21
CA GLU A 194 18.89 -17.63 -3.43
C GLU A 194 19.22 -16.41 -2.57
N ILE A 195 18.92 -16.52 -1.27
CA ILE A 195 19.33 -15.51 -0.28
C ILE A 195 20.68 -15.93 0.32
N ASN A 196 21.77 -15.40 -0.22
CA ASN A 196 23.08 -15.52 0.39
C ASN A 196 23.19 -14.53 1.56
N SER A 197 23.15 -15.03 2.80
CA SER A 197 23.49 -14.22 3.97
C SER A 197 25.02 -14.07 4.07
N THR A 198 25.50 -12.83 4.18
CA THR A 198 26.85 -12.53 4.72
C THR A 198 26.85 -12.51 6.23
#